data_AF-A0A4Y2MDA2-F1
#
_entry.id   AF-A0A4Y2MDA2-F1
#
_cell.length_a   1.000
_cell.length_b   1.000
_cell.length_c   1.000
_cell.angle_alpha   90.00
_cell.angle_beta   90.00
_cell.angle_gamma   90.00
#
_symmetry.space_group_name_H-M   'P 1'
#
loop_
_entity.id
_entity.type
_entity.pdbx_description
1 polymer ?
#
loop_
_entity_poly.entity_id
_entity_poly.type
_entity_poly.pdbx_seq_one_letter_code
_entity_poly.pdbx_strand_id
1 'polypeptide(L)'
;MYFPPTSLLQPLSLDLLATLFFSKLNMCRLLCVSKFVSDLLDVVFARDVLANSSMKGIKGSSKPPLAENMLNDVMSYICEKFTVDVGTVRATVRQKLNVCYKSRTTQ
;
A
#
# COMPACT_ATOMS: atom_id res chain seq x y z
N MET A 1 -28.48 -12.44 -17.95
CA MET A 1 -27.21 -13.17 -17.74
C MET A 1 -26.38 -12.35 -16.78
N TYR A 2 -26.25 -12.79 -15.54
CA TYR A 2 -25.46 -12.14 -14.51
C TYR A 2 -24.00 -12.49 -14.79
N PHE A 3 -23.22 -11.55 -15.31
CA PHE A 3 -21.78 -11.72 -15.44
C PHE A 3 -21.18 -11.64 -14.02
N PRO A 4 -20.54 -12.70 -13.50
CA PRO A 4 -19.79 -12.57 -12.26
C PRO A 4 -18.59 -11.65 -12.54
N PRO A 5 -18.32 -10.65 -11.68
CA PRO A 5 -17.15 -9.82 -11.84
C PRO A 5 -15.90 -10.67 -11.65
N THR A 6 -15.05 -10.67 -12.67
CA THR A 6 -13.70 -11.22 -12.71
C THR A 6 -12.78 -10.50 -11.70
N SER A 7 -12.96 -10.78 -10.41
CA SER A 7 -12.06 -10.30 -9.34
C SER A 7 -11.57 -11.42 -8.43
N LEU A 8 -11.91 -12.69 -8.72
CA LEU A 8 -11.55 -13.85 -7.91
C LEU A 8 -10.29 -14.61 -8.36
N LEU A 9 -9.37 -13.93 -9.04
CA LEU A 9 -8.01 -14.40 -9.23
C LEU A 9 -7.10 -13.22 -8.92
N GLN A 10 -6.69 -13.06 -7.65
CA GLN A 10 -5.40 -12.59 -7.11
C GLN A 10 -5.32 -12.47 -5.55
N PRO A 11 -6.33 -12.76 -4.68
CA PRO A 11 -6.18 -12.51 -3.24
C PRO A 11 -5.17 -13.43 -2.55
N LEU A 12 -5.00 -14.68 -3.03
CA LEU A 12 -4.07 -15.64 -2.42
C LEU A 12 -2.60 -15.20 -2.43
N SER A 13 -2.15 -14.44 -3.43
CA SER A 13 -0.75 -14.00 -3.51
C SER A 13 -0.48 -12.87 -2.52
N LEU A 14 -1.36 -11.87 -2.46
CA LEU A 14 -1.19 -10.75 -1.55
C LEU A 14 -1.44 -11.18 -0.09
N ASP A 15 -2.45 -12.00 0.20
CA ASP A 15 -2.67 -12.52 1.56
C ASP A 15 -1.52 -13.42 2.01
N LEU A 16 -0.99 -14.30 1.15
CA LEU A 16 0.12 -15.17 1.53
C LEU A 16 1.41 -14.38 1.70
N LEU A 17 1.72 -13.45 0.78
CA LEU A 17 2.88 -12.58 0.90
C LEU A 17 2.75 -11.69 2.11
N ALA A 18 1.57 -11.10 2.33
CA ALA A 18 1.29 -10.28 3.49
C ALA A 18 1.31 -11.10 4.78
N THR A 19 0.86 -12.36 4.83
CA THR A 19 0.87 -13.24 6.03
C THR A 19 2.27 -13.80 6.34
N LEU A 20 3.04 -14.15 5.30
CA LEU A 20 4.45 -14.53 5.44
C LEU A 20 5.29 -13.33 5.88
N PHE A 21 5.07 -12.15 5.27
CA PHE A 21 5.66 -10.91 5.76
C PHE A 21 5.10 -10.51 7.11
N PHE A 22 3.82 -10.77 7.38
CA PHE A 22 3.21 -10.50 8.67
C PHE A 22 3.97 -11.26 9.71
N SER A 23 4.21 -12.56 9.53
CA SER A 23 5.01 -13.40 10.43
C SER A 23 6.43 -12.84 10.62
N LYS A 24 7.03 -12.24 9.58
CA LYS A 24 8.36 -11.60 9.63
C LYS A 24 8.34 -10.20 10.29
N LEU A 25 7.23 -9.47 10.17
CA LEU A 25 6.96 -8.16 10.78
C LEU A 25 6.30 -8.28 12.17
N ASN A 26 5.82 -9.48 12.54
CA ASN A 26 5.01 -9.82 13.73
C ASN A 26 5.76 -9.60 15.05
N MET A 27 7.07 -9.37 14.97
CA MET A 27 7.86 -8.98 16.14
C MET A 27 7.69 -7.49 16.51
N CYS A 28 7.11 -6.67 15.63
CA CYS A 28 7.07 -5.22 15.78
C CYS A 28 5.64 -4.66 15.72
N ARG A 29 4.81 -5.05 16.70
CA ARG A 29 3.63 -4.29 17.16
C ARG A 29 2.54 -4.01 16.12
N LEU A 30 1.53 -4.87 16.13
CA LEU A 30 0.19 -4.65 15.55
C LEU A 30 -0.57 -3.41 16.07
N LEU A 31 0.01 -2.63 16.98
CA LEU A 31 -0.62 -1.47 17.61
C LEU A 31 -0.62 -0.22 16.72
N CYS A 32 0.17 -0.18 15.64
CA CYS A 32 0.27 1.01 14.79
C CYS A 32 -0.02 0.70 13.33
N VAL A 33 -1.28 0.88 12.92
CA VAL A 33 -1.75 0.78 11.53
C VAL A 33 -0.82 1.52 10.57
N SER A 34 -0.38 2.72 10.93
CA SER A 34 0.52 3.54 10.11
C SER A 34 1.89 2.90 9.83
N LYS A 35 2.46 2.22 10.82
CA LYS A 35 3.74 1.51 10.69
C LYS A 35 3.57 0.27 9.83
N PHE A 36 2.51 -0.50 10.07
CA PHE A 36 2.20 -1.68 9.27
C PHE A 36 1.96 -1.33 7.80
N VAL A 37 1.13 -0.32 7.51
CA VAL A 37 0.90 0.19 6.15
C VAL A 37 2.22 0.60 5.50
N SER A 38 3.07 1.31 6.24
CA SER A 38 4.36 1.79 5.73
C SER A 38 5.32 0.65 5.38
N ASP A 39 5.40 -0.37 6.22
CA ASP A 39 6.28 -1.53 6.02
C ASP A 39 5.75 -2.42 4.89
N LEU A 40 4.44 -2.63 4.80
CA LEU A 40 3.81 -3.37 3.70
C LEU A 40 4.02 -2.67 2.36
N LEU A 41 3.87 -1.35 2.30
CA LEU A 41 4.14 -0.57 1.08
C LEU A 41 5.61 -0.66 0.65
N ASP A 42 6.55 -0.61 1.60
CA ASP A 42 7.98 -0.76 1.30
C ASP A 42 8.29 -2.13 0.70
N VAL A 43 7.54 -3.17 1.07
CA VAL A 43 7.71 -4.53 0.54
C VAL A 43 7.06 -4.69 -0.84
N VAL A 44 5.81 -4.23 -0.99
CA VAL A 44 5.03 -4.43 -2.22
C VAL A 44 5.54 -3.57 -3.36
N PHE A 45 5.90 -2.31 -3.08
CA PHE A 45 6.29 -1.35 -4.11
C PHE A 45 7.79 -1.03 -4.11
N ALA A 46 8.54 -1.32 -3.05
CA ALA A 46 9.90 -0.83 -2.83
C ALA A 46 9.99 0.69 -2.60
N ARG A 47 10.94 1.10 -1.75
CA ARG A 47 11.11 2.50 -1.32
C ARG A 47 11.40 3.45 -2.48
N ASP A 48 12.20 3.02 -3.46
CA ASP A 48 12.54 3.81 -4.64
C ASP A 48 11.32 4.13 -5.51
N VAL A 49 10.43 3.15 -5.71
CA VAL A 49 9.19 3.37 -6.46
C VAL A 49 8.29 4.32 -5.69
N LEU A 50 8.12 4.12 -4.37
CA LEU A 50 7.33 5.01 -3.53
C LEU A 50 7.83 6.47 -3.56
N ALA A 51 9.15 6.69 -3.60
CA ALA A 51 9.72 8.03 -3.67
C ALA A 51 9.49 8.73 -5.04
N ASN A 52 9.38 7.94 -6.10
CA ASN A 52 9.20 8.42 -7.48
C ASN A 52 7.74 8.43 -7.95
N SER A 53 6.84 7.73 -7.26
CA SER A 53 5.45 7.58 -7.66
C SER A 53 4.49 8.50 -6.88
N SER A 54 3.25 8.58 -7.39
CA SER A 54 2.15 9.32 -6.78
C SER A 54 0.93 8.41 -6.60
N MET A 55 0.03 8.77 -5.67
CA MET A 55 -1.15 7.96 -5.38
C MET A 55 -2.20 7.97 -6.51
N LYS A 56 -2.30 9.06 -7.29
CA LYS A 56 -3.23 9.14 -8.44
C LYS A 56 -2.62 9.76 -9.70
N GLY A 57 -1.31 10.05 -9.70
CA GLY A 57 -0.71 10.95 -10.68
C GLY A 57 -1.25 12.37 -10.48
N ILE A 58 -0.39 13.32 -10.16
CA ILE A 58 -0.87 14.72 -10.07
C ILE A 58 -0.78 15.30 -11.48
N LYS A 59 -1.87 15.91 -11.96
CA LYS A 59 -1.87 16.61 -13.25
C LYS A 59 -0.82 17.72 -13.18
N GLY A 60 0.26 17.58 -13.96
CA GLY A 60 1.42 18.49 -13.93
C GLY A 60 2.62 18.01 -13.09
N SER A 61 2.59 16.83 -12.48
CA SER A 61 3.77 16.21 -11.85
C SER A 61 4.37 15.14 -12.76
N SER A 62 5.70 15.09 -12.87
CA SER A 62 6.44 14.04 -13.59
C SER A 62 6.41 12.66 -12.90
N LYS A 63 5.71 12.54 -11.77
CA LYS A 63 5.65 11.29 -10.99
C LYS A 63 4.57 10.36 -11.55
N PRO A 64 4.92 9.16 -12.03
CA PRO A 64 3.94 8.19 -12.47
C PRO A 64 3.02 7.76 -11.30
N PRO A 65 1.73 7.47 -11.55
CA PRO A 65 0.87 6.87 -10.54
C PRO A 65 1.40 5.49 -10.11
N LEU A 66 1.18 5.12 -8.86
CA LEU A 66 1.32 3.73 -8.41
C LEU A 66 0.35 2.84 -9.20
N ALA A 67 0.72 1.56 -9.37
CA ALA A 67 -0.16 0.58 -10.00
C ALA A 67 -1.48 0.50 -9.22
N GLU A 68 -2.55 1.03 -9.83
CA GLU A 68 -3.84 1.25 -9.15
C GLU A 68 -4.43 -0.06 -8.61
N ASN A 69 -4.30 -1.15 -9.37
CA ASN A 69 -4.78 -2.48 -8.97
C ASN A 69 -4.08 -2.97 -7.69
N MET A 70 -2.75 -2.98 -7.67
CA MET A 70 -1.98 -3.38 -6.47
C MET A 70 -2.26 -2.45 -5.28
N LEU A 71 -2.43 -1.16 -5.53
CA LEU A 71 -2.71 -0.20 -4.47
C LEU A 71 -4.10 -0.44 -3.85
N ASN A 72 -5.10 -0.73 -4.68
CA ASN A 72 -6.44 -1.06 -4.23
C ASN A 72 -6.46 -2.38 -3.45
N ASP A 73 -5.73 -3.40 -3.89
CA ASP A 73 -5.61 -4.68 -3.18
C ASP A 73 -4.98 -4.50 -1.80
N VAL A 74 -3.89 -3.73 -1.70
CA VAL A 74 -3.24 -3.39 -0.42
C VAL A 74 -4.18 -2.60 0.49
N MET A 75 -4.93 -1.63 -0.05
CA MET A 75 -5.89 -0.86 0.74
C MET A 75 -7.02 -1.73 1.27
N SER A 76 -7.59 -2.60 0.42
CA SER A 76 -8.65 -3.53 0.79
C SER A 76 -8.18 -4.48 1.90
N TYR A 77 -6.98 -5.05 1.74
CA TYR A 77 -6.36 -5.93 2.73
C TYR A 77 -6.18 -5.25 4.09
N ILE A 78 -5.67 -4.02 4.12
CA ILE A 78 -5.45 -3.27 5.38
C ILE A 78 -6.80 -2.93 6.04
N CYS A 79 -7.79 -2.49 5.26
CA CYS A 79 -9.12 -2.22 5.75
C CYS A 79 -9.76 -3.46 6.40
N GLU A 80 -9.60 -4.63 5.77
CA GLU A 80 -10.12 -5.90 6.30
C GLU A 80 -9.37 -6.33 7.57
N LYS A 81 -8.03 -6.30 7.57
CA LYS A 81 -7.22 -6.79 8.70
C LYS A 81 -7.27 -5.88 9.94
N PHE A 82 -7.34 -4.56 9.74
CA PHE A 82 -7.32 -3.59 10.85
C PHE A 82 -8.69 -2.97 11.14
N THR A 83 -9.73 -3.33 10.38
CA THR A 83 -11.09 -2.78 10.52
C THR A 83 -11.10 -1.24 10.47
N VAL A 84 -10.25 -0.67 9.61
CA VAL A 84 -10.09 0.79 9.44
C VAL A 84 -10.75 1.26 8.15
N ASP A 85 -11.23 2.51 8.16
CA ASP A 85 -11.81 3.13 6.97
C ASP A 85 -10.78 3.33 5.85
N VAL A 86 -11.25 3.18 4.61
CA VAL A 86 -10.44 3.36 3.39
C VAL A 86 -9.80 4.76 3.34
N GLY A 87 -10.49 5.78 3.84
CA GLY A 87 -9.97 7.15 3.96
C GLY A 87 -8.73 7.23 4.86
N THR A 88 -8.72 6.49 5.97
CA THR A 88 -7.58 6.44 6.90
C THR A 88 -6.37 5.76 6.26
N VAL A 89 -6.59 4.65 5.55
CA VAL A 89 -5.52 3.96 4.82
C VAL A 89 -4.96 4.85 3.71
N ARG A 90 -5.83 5.52 2.94
CA ARG A 90 -5.41 6.46 1.90
C ARG A 90 -4.59 7.63 2.45
N ALA A 91 -4.99 8.20 3.59
CA ALA A 91 -4.22 9.25 4.24
C ALA A 91 -2.82 8.77 4.64
N THR A 92 -2.74 7.57 5.20
CA THR A 92 -1.47 6.94 5.59
C THR A 92 -0.56 6.67 4.39
N VAL A 93 -1.10 6.13 3.30
CA VAL A 93 -0.37 5.91 2.04
C VAL A 93 0.18 7.24 1.50
N ARG A 94 -0.63 8.30 1.48
CA ARG A 94 -0.17 9.64 1.05
C ARG A 94 0.97 10.16 1.92
N GLN A 95 0.85 9.99 3.23
CA GLN A 95 1.87 10.41 4.17
C GLN A 95 3.18 9.68 3.93
N LYS A 96 3.13 8.35 3.73
CA LYS A 96 4.30 7.53 3.39
C LYS A 96 4.98 7.99 2.09
N LEU A 97 4.21 8.20 1.02
CA LEU A 97 4.73 8.71 -0.25
C LEU A 97 5.45 10.06 -0.08
N ASN A 98 4.88 10.97 0.71
CA ASN A 98 5.49 12.27 0.99
C ASN A 98 6.80 12.13 1.81
N VAL A 99 6.83 11.22 2.78
CA VAL A 99 8.04 10.92 3.56
C VAL A 99 9.14 10.38 2.65
N CYS A 100 8.83 9.36 1.83
CA CYS A 100 9.81 8.77 0.89
C CYS A 100 10.34 9.80 -0.12
N TYR A 101 9.46 10.70 -0.59
CA TYR A 101 9.88 11.79 -1.47
C TYR A 101 10.84 12.76 -0.79
N LYS A 102 10.51 13.25 0.42
CA LYS A 102 11.36 14.19 1.16
C LYS A 102 12.71 13.57 1.53
N SER A 103 12.73 12.30 1.95
CA SER A 103 13.98 11.60 2.27
C SER A 103 14.92 11.51 1.07
N ARG A 104 14.38 11.45 -0.17
CA ARG A 104 15.19 11.49 -1.39
C ARG A 104 15.78 12.87 -1.65
N THR A 105 15.02 13.94 -1.43
CA THR A 105 15.47 15.32 -1.68
C THR A 105 16.58 15.77 -0.71
N THR A 106 16.83 15.00 0.34
CA THR A 106 17.84 15.32 1.37
C THR A 106 19.12 14.46 1.24
N GLN A 107 19.27 13.66 0.18
CA GLN A 107 20.49 12.90 -0.14
C GLN A 107 21.25 13.50 -1.31
#